data_AF-A0A927B8N6-F1
#
_entry.id   AF-A0A927B8N6-F1
#
_cell.length_a   1.000
_cell.length_b   1.000
_cell.length_c   1.000
_cell.angle_alpha   90.00
_cell.angle_beta   90.00
_cell.angle_gamma   90.00
#
_symmetry.space_group_name_H-M   'P 1'
#
loop_
_entity.id
_entity.type
_entity.pdbx_description
1 polymer ?
#
loop_
_entity_poly.entity_id
_entity_poly.type
_entity_poly.pdbx_seq_one_letter_code
_entity_poly.pdbx_strand_id
1 'polypeptide(L)'
;MSTQFRMILKSFTVNGALFVLILLGNTEWANAGGTVTTTDPPFFSIKQRADQLVSMTKAGYYTAQFSTTPKDKFSFASPPRVAADPLPCSTICRKAVIQYPDLTPIVYARPTTLYGNSSVTVIVDVVEVNNVATSGLITVKLTRDKKATLSFSPTVTRINNRDVTNSLWTFIDTDPNYYVLTTSEPIAAGDKLTLGLSGTFTPGATTGSMTASVVVLGTAIGEVRATNNVDADKVEYFQQ
;
A
#
# COMPACT_ATOMS: atom_id res chain seq x y z
N MET A 1 -12.95 43.38 -10.28
CA MET A 1 -11.70 42.62 -10.02
C MET A 1 -11.37 41.84 -11.28
N SER A 2 -10.17 42.02 -11.84
CA SER A 2 -9.74 41.31 -13.06
C SER A 2 -9.02 40.02 -12.65
N THR A 3 -9.58 38.87 -13.01
CA THR A 3 -9.00 37.55 -12.71
C THR A 3 -7.94 37.23 -13.75
N GLN A 4 -6.66 37.25 -13.36
CA GLN A 4 -5.59 36.76 -14.23
C GLN A 4 -5.45 35.25 -14.12
N PHE A 5 -5.40 34.59 -15.27
CA PHE A 5 -5.07 33.16 -15.37
C PHE A 5 -3.58 33.02 -15.71
N ARG A 6 -2.86 32.17 -14.98
CA ARG A 6 -1.52 31.71 -15.39
C ARG A 6 -1.64 30.35 -16.05
N MET A 7 -1.17 30.27 -17.28
CA MET A 7 -1.01 29.02 -18.02
C MET A 7 0.41 28.50 -17.80
N ILE A 8 0.55 27.27 -17.30
CA ILE A 8 1.83 26.58 -17.26
C ILE A 8 1.79 25.47 -18.31
N LEU A 9 2.66 25.59 -19.31
CA LEU A 9 2.89 24.57 -20.31
C LEU A 9 4.12 23.74 -19.93
N LYS A 10 3.95 22.43 -19.84
CA LYS A 10 5.07 21.48 -19.75
C LYS A 10 4.91 20.44 -20.84
N SER A 11 5.93 20.27 -21.67
CA SER A 11 5.96 19.19 -22.66
C SER A 11 6.77 18.00 -22.15
N PHE A 12 6.41 16.81 -22.59
CA PHE A 12 7.16 15.58 -22.38
C PHE A 12 6.94 14.62 -23.56
N THR A 13 7.88 13.71 -23.79
CA THR A 13 7.83 12.78 -24.93
C THR A 13 7.65 11.35 -24.43
N VAL A 14 6.72 10.59 -25.01
CA VAL A 14 6.53 9.17 -24.73
C VAL A 14 6.53 8.41 -26.05
N ASN A 15 7.43 7.43 -26.20
CA ASN A 15 7.60 6.62 -27.41
C ASN A 15 7.73 7.46 -28.70
N GLY A 16 8.47 8.57 -28.64
CA GLY A 16 8.70 9.45 -29.78
C GLY A 16 7.55 10.43 -30.10
N ALA A 17 6.40 10.31 -29.42
CA ALA A 17 5.31 11.28 -29.53
C ALA A 17 5.43 12.38 -28.47
N LEU A 18 5.33 13.64 -28.89
CA LEU A 18 5.37 14.81 -28.00
C LEU A 18 3.98 15.07 -27.40
N PHE A 19 3.90 15.15 -26.09
CA PHE A 19 2.70 15.47 -25.34
C PHE A 19 2.86 16.82 -24.64
N VAL A 20 1.80 17.63 -24.62
CA VAL A 20 1.80 18.95 -23.98
C VAL A 20 0.78 18.99 -22.85
N LEU A 21 1.31 19.02 -21.63
CA LEU A 21 0.71 19.33 -20.34
C LEU A 21 0.17 20.76 -20.23
N ILE A 22 -1.12 21.04 -20.44
CA ILE A 22 -1.71 22.37 -20.14
C ILE A 22 -2.47 22.30 -18.81
N LEU A 23 -1.94 22.94 -17.77
CA LEU A 23 -2.63 23.10 -16.49
C LEU A 23 -3.20 24.52 -16.42
N LEU A 24 -4.53 24.62 -16.26
CA LEU A 24 -5.23 25.87 -16.00
C LEU A 24 -5.63 25.88 -14.52
N GLY A 25 -5.10 26.84 -13.77
CA GLY A 25 -5.46 27.07 -12.38
C GLY A 25 -5.94 28.49 -12.17
N ASN A 26 -7.02 28.65 -11.43
CA ASN A 26 -7.49 29.89 -10.82
C ASN A 26 -6.76 30.03 -9.48
N THR A 27 -5.87 31.01 -9.39
CA THR A 27 -5.20 31.37 -8.14
C THR A 27 -6.13 32.26 -7.31
N GLU A 28 -6.99 31.66 -6.50
CA GLU A 28 -7.43 32.31 -5.26
C GLU A 28 -6.39 32.00 -4.18
N TRP A 29 -5.35 32.82 -4.11
CA TRP A 29 -4.53 32.88 -2.90
C TRP A 29 -5.26 33.80 -1.94
N ALA A 30 -5.83 33.22 -0.88
CA ALA A 30 -6.31 33.97 0.26
C ALA A 30 -5.12 34.76 0.84
N ASN A 31 -5.17 36.10 0.72
CA ASN A 31 -4.50 36.96 1.67
C ASN A 31 -5.24 36.86 3.00
N ALA A 32 -4.87 35.88 3.82
CA ALA A 32 -5.09 35.90 5.25
C ALA A 32 -3.76 35.47 5.88
N GLY A 33 -3.16 36.34 6.68
CA GLY A 33 -1.84 36.16 7.31
C GLY A 33 -1.81 35.04 8.35
N GLY A 34 -1.95 33.79 7.91
CA GLY A 34 -1.76 32.59 8.72
C GLY A 34 -0.50 31.85 8.28
N THR A 35 0.43 31.66 9.21
CA THR A 35 1.59 30.79 9.02
C THR A 35 1.12 29.36 8.71
N VAL A 36 1.45 28.85 7.52
CA VAL A 36 1.19 27.45 7.14
C VAL A 36 2.14 26.56 7.94
N THR A 37 1.58 25.71 8.80
CA THR A 37 2.31 24.65 9.52
C THR A 37 2.28 23.35 8.73
N THR A 38 3.31 22.51 8.91
CA THR A 38 3.71 21.37 8.07
C THR A 38 2.81 20.13 8.17
N THR A 39 1.50 20.29 8.30
CA THR A 39 0.54 19.18 8.50
C THR A 39 -0.39 18.90 7.32
N ASP A 40 -0.21 19.55 6.17
CA ASP A 40 -0.96 19.19 4.96
C ASP A 40 -0.37 17.93 4.29
N PRO A 41 -1.20 16.95 3.86
CA PRO A 41 -0.73 15.69 3.28
C PRO A 41 0.02 15.91 1.96
N PRO A 42 0.95 15.01 1.58
CA PRO A 42 1.92 15.29 0.52
C PRO A 42 1.24 15.45 -0.84
N PHE A 43 1.59 16.55 -1.50
CA PHE A 43 1.27 16.82 -2.89
C PHE A 43 1.62 15.60 -3.76
N PHE A 44 0.62 15.03 -4.45
CA PHE A 44 0.84 13.99 -5.46
C PHE A 44 1.95 14.40 -6.42
N SER A 45 2.91 13.51 -6.65
CA SER A 45 3.99 13.75 -7.61
C SER A 45 3.41 13.93 -9.02
N ILE A 46 4.09 14.71 -9.86
CA ILE A 46 3.68 14.96 -11.25
C ILE A 46 3.45 13.65 -12.02
N LYS A 47 4.21 12.60 -11.70
CA LYS A 47 4.06 11.27 -12.29
C LYS A 47 2.73 10.61 -11.94
N GLN A 48 2.29 10.69 -10.68
CA GLN A 48 1.01 10.13 -10.24
C GLN A 48 -0.18 10.80 -10.94
N ARG A 49 -0.09 12.11 -11.20
CA ARG A 49 -1.12 12.83 -11.95
C ARG A 49 -1.11 12.49 -13.44
N ALA A 50 0.05 12.25 -14.04
CA ALA A 50 0.16 11.82 -15.43
C ALA A 50 -0.42 10.40 -15.63
N ASP A 51 -0.10 9.47 -14.73
CA ASP A 51 -0.60 8.10 -14.77
C ASP A 51 -2.14 8.04 -14.61
N GLN A 52 -2.71 8.93 -13.78
CA GLN A 52 -4.16 9.10 -13.64
C GLN A 52 -4.82 9.68 -14.91
N LEU A 53 -4.16 10.61 -15.60
CA LEU A 53 -4.69 11.17 -16.85
C LEU A 53 -4.73 10.13 -17.98
N VAL A 54 -3.70 9.26 -18.04
CA VAL A 54 -3.63 8.15 -18.99
C VAL A 54 -4.74 7.12 -18.73
N SER A 55 -5.02 6.81 -17.46
CA SER A 55 -6.10 5.87 -17.11
C SER A 55 -7.49 6.42 -17.48
N MET A 56 -7.72 7.71 -17.28
CA MET A 56 -8.97 8.38 -17.67
C MET A 56 -9.19 8.42 -19.20
N THR A 57 -8.10 8.56 -19.97
CA THR A 57 -8.16 8.53 -21.44
C THR A 57 -8.48 7.11 -21.95
N LYS A 58 -7.86 6.08 -21.35
CA LYS A 58 -8.10 4.67 -21.70
C LYS A 58 -9.52 4.21 -21.38
N ALA A 59 -10.16 4.83 -20.40
CA ALA A 59 -11.54 4.56 -20.01
C ALA A 59 -12.59 5.36 -20.83
N GLY A 60 -12.18 6.10 -21.86
CA GLY A 60 -13.09 6.75 -22.80
C GLY A 60 -13.75 8.04 -22.28
N TYR A 61 -13.35 8.54 -21.11
CA TYR A 61 -13.93 9.76 -20.53
C TYR A 61 -13.49 11.05 -21.23
N TYR A 62 -12.41 10.98 -22.02
CA TYR A 62 -11.91 12.09 -22.83
C TYR A 62 -11.36 11.57 -24.16
N THR A 63 -11.79 12.15 -25.27
CA THR A 63 -11.08 12.05 -26.56
C THR A 63 -10.12 13.22 -26.70
N ALA A 64 -8.82 12.94 -26.76
CA ALA A 64 -7.82 13.94 -27.12
C ALA A 64 -8.07 14.38 -28.57
N GLN A 65 -8.39 15.66 -28.77
CA GLN A 65 -8.38 16.25 -30.11
C GLN A 65 -6.99 16.83 -30.39
N PHE A 66 -6.30 16.23 -31.35
CA PHE A 66 -5.03 16.76 -31.86
C PHE A 66 -5.34 17.76 -32.97
N SER A 67 -5.00 19.04 -32.77
CA SER A 67 -4.99 20.05 -33.83
C SER A 67 -3.57 20.18 -34.36
N THR A 68 -3.38 19.90 -35.65
CA THR A 68 -2.09 20.04 -36.34
C THR A 68 -1.85 21.45 -36.88
N THR A 69 -2.76 22.40 -36.64
CA THR A 69 -2.63 23.78 -37.10
C THR A 69 -2.25 24.71 -35.93
N PRO A 70 -1.20 25.54 -36.05
CA PRO A 70 -0.92 26.58 -35.07
C PRO A 70 -2.03 27.62 -35.14
N LYS A 71 -2.90 27.65 -34.14
CA LYS A 71 -3.80 28.77 -33.89
C LYS A 71 -3.47 29.30 -32.51
N ASP A 72 -3.05 30.56 -32.44
CA ASP A 72 -2.74 31.31 -31.21
C ASP A 72 -3.96 31.56 -30.30
N LYS A 73 -5.04 30.81 -30.48
CA LYS A 73 -6.25 30.83 -29.67
C LYS A 73 -6.82 29.42 -29.60
N PHE A 74 -6.59 28.74 -28.48
CA PHE A 74 -7.43 27.62 -28.09
C PHE A 74 -8.82 28.18 -27.77
N SER A 75 -9.74 28.06 -28.72
CA SER A 75 -11.16 28.17 -28.43
C SER A 75 -11.67 26.76 -28.21
N PHE A 76 -12.17 26.48 -27.02
CA PHE A 76 -13.01 25.31 -26.82
C PHE A 76 -14.30 25.61 -27.56
N ALA A 77 -14.49 25.04 -28.74
CA ALA A 77 -15.82 24.94 -29.29
C ALA A 77 -16.61 24.11 -28.27
N SER A 78 -17.61 24.73 -27.63
CA SER A 78 -18.66 23.95 -26.98
C SER A 78 -19.10 22.90 -27.99
N PRO A 79 -19.15 21.61 -27.63
CA PRO A 79 -19.59 20.58 -28.57
C PRO A 79 -20.90 21.03 -29.23
N PRO A 80 -21.12 20.72 -30.51
CA PRO A 80 -22.40 21.01 -31.15
C PRO A 80 -23.49 20.55 -30.19
N ARG A 81 -24.39 21.46 -29.83
CA ARG A 81 -25.58 21.15 -29.03
C ARG A 81 -26.34 20.10 -29.82
N VAL A 82 -26.03 18.83 -29.57
CA VAL A 82 -26.87 17.72 -30.00
C VAL A 82 -28.18 17.99 -29.29
N ALA A 83 -29.24 18.11 -30.09
CA ALA A 83 -30.58 18.41 -29.60
C ALA A 83 -30.89 17.47 -28.43
N ALA A 84 -31.16 18.09 -27.26
CA ALA A 84 -31.78 17.50 -26.08
C ALA A 84 -31.55 15.99 -25.89
N ASP A 85 -30.41 15.62 -25.33
CA ASP A 85 -30.40 14.44 -24.46
C ASP A 85 -31.13 14.86 -23.16
N PRO A 86 -32.29 14.28 -22.81
CA PRO A 86 -33.16 14.81 -21.76
C PRO A 86 -32.70 14.46 -20.33
N LEU A 87 -31.46 14.01 -20.16
CA LEU A 87 -30.93 13.69 -18.84
C LEU A 87 -30.08 14.87 -18.34
N PRO A 88 -30.53 15.62 -17.32
CA PRO A 88 -29.72 16.68 -16.75
C PRO A 88 -28.39 16.08 -16.27
N CYS A 89 -27.30 16.80 -16.51
CA CYS A 89 -25.99 16.53 -15.94
C CYS A 89 -26.01 16.84 -14.42
N SER A 90 -26.93 16.19 -13.70
CA SER A 90 -27.10 16.25 -12.25
C SER A 90 -26.99 14.86 -11.62
N THR A 91 -26.76 13.79 -12.40
CA THR A 91 -26.88 12.43 -11.86
C THR A 91 -25.57 11.66 -11.69
N ILE A 92 -24.47 11.88 -12.43
CA ILE A 92 -23.25 11.06 -12.20
C ILE A 92 -21.94 11.79 -12.51
N CYS A 93 -21.57 12.81 -11.73
CA CYS A 93 -20.14 13.06 -11.47
C CYS A 93 -19.74 12.28 -10.21
N ARG A 94 -19.73 10.94 -10.30
CA ARG A 94 -19.12 10.13 -9.24
C ARG A 94 -17.62 10.41 -9.27
N LYS A 95 -17.14 11.17 -8.29
CA LYS A 95 -15.72 11.27 -7.96
C LYS A 95 -15.21 9.83 -7.82
N ALA A 96 -14.38 9.37 -8.75
CA ALA A 96 -13.72 8.09 -8.61
C ALA A 96 -12.86 8.16 -7.34
N VAL A 97 -13.30 7.47 -6.29
CA VAL A 97 -12.50 7.30 -5.08
C VAL A 97 -11.48 6.23 -5.43
N ILE A 98 -10.24 6.67 -5.68
CA ILE A 98 -9.11 5.73 -5.76
C ILE A 98 -8.94 5.19 -4.34
N GLN A 99 -9.24 3.90 -4.17
CA GLN A 99 -8.90 3.19 -2.95
C GLN A 99 -7.53 2.55 -3.15
N TYR A 100 -6.70 2.58 -2.12
CA TYR A 100 -5.43 1.89 -2.09
C TYR A 100 -5.50 0.76 -1.06
N PRO A 101 -4.69 -0.30 -1.18
CA PRO A 101 -4.66 -1.36 -0.18
C PRO A 101 -4.35 -0.82 1.22
N ASP A 102 -4.79 -1.54 2.24
CA ASP A 102 -4.44 -1.32 3.64
C ASP A 102 -4.04 -2.67 4.24
N LEU A 103 -2.81 -2.77 4.76
CA LEU A 103 -2.29 -4.02 5.29
C LEU A 103 -2.40 -4.05 6.82
N THR A 104 -2.67 -5.22 7.37
CA THR A 104 -2.63 -5.44 8.81
C THR A 104 -2.09 -6.84 9.09
N PRO A 105 -1.02 -6.97 9.88
CA PRO A 105 -0.60 -8.27 10.36
C PRO A 105 -1.51 -8.74 11.50
N ILE A 106 -1.64 -10.06 11.63
CA ILE A 106 -2.13 -10.72 12.83
C ILE A 106 -1.15 -11.84 13.18
N VAL A 107 -0.51 -11.76 14.34
CA VAL A 107 0.48 -12.75 14.80
C VAL A 107 -0.11 -13.72 15.81
N TYR A 108 0.30 -14.97 15.72
CA TYR A 108 -0.07 -16.05 16.63
C TYR A 108 1.19 -16.79 17.07
N ALA A 109 1.61 -16.59 18.32
CA ALA A 109 2.68 -17.35 18.94
C ALA A 109 2.08 -18.53 19.73
N ARG A 110 2.53 -19.74 19.43
CA ARG A 110 1.97 -20.97 20.02
C ARG A 110 3.05 -21.94 20.47
N PRO A 111 2.85 -22.65 21.59
CA PRO A 111 1.81 -22.42 22.60
C PRO A 111 2.01 -21.08 23.35
N THR A 112 0.97 -20.57 24.01
CA THR A 112 1.02 -19.33 24.82
C THR A 112 1.70 -19.51 26.17
N THR A 113 2.01 -20.76 26.53
CA THR A 113 2.75 -21.12 27.74
C THR A 113 3.76 -22.23 27.41
N LEU A 114 5.01 -22.02 27.83
CA LEU A 114 6.13 -22.92 27.59
C LEU A 114 6.72 -23.40 28.92
N TYR A 115 7.15 -24.66 28.98
CA TYR A 115 7.84 -25.24 30.14
C TYR A 115 9.15 -25.87 29.71
N GLY A 116 10.26 -25.42 30.31
CA GLY A 116 11.58 -25.90 29.93
C GLY A 116 11.84 -25.76 28.42
N ASN A 117 12.63 -26.68 27.88
CA ASN A 117 12.91 -26.71 26.44
C ASN A 117 11.66 -27.22 25.70
N SER A 118 11.05 -26.36 24.90
CA SER A 118 9.76 -26.61 24.26
C SER A 118 9.79 -26.23 22.78
N SER A 119 8.88 -26.81 21.98
CA SER A 119 8.64 -26.34 20.62
C SER A 119 7.81 -25.06 20.64
N VAL A 120 8.16 -24.10 19.78
CA VAL A 120 7.40 -22.86 19.57
C VAL A 120 7.17 -22.64 18.09
N THR A 121 6.01 -22.09 17.74
CA THR A 121 5.66 -21.69 16.38
C THR A 121 5.13 -20.27 16.37
N VAL A 122 5.43 -19.53 15.32
CA VAL A 122 4.88 -18.20 15.09
C VAL A 122 4.24 -18.19 13.70
N ILE A 123 2.95 -17.89 13.64
CA ILE A 123 2.19 -17.76 12.39
C ILE A 123 1.79 -16.30 12.25
N VAL A 124 1.97 -15.73 11.05
CA VAL A 124 1.57 -14.35 10.74
C VAL A 124 0.63 -14.39 9.55
N ASP A 125 -0.58 -13.87 9.76
CA ASP A 125 -1.50 -13.52 8.68
C ASP A 125 -1.20 -12.07 8.26
N VAL A 126 -1.00 -11.82 6.96
CA VAL A 126 -0.93 -10.47 6.39
C VAL A 126 -2.22 -10.24 5.62
N VAL A 127 -3.08 -9.37 6.15
CA VAL A 127 -4.46 -9.19 5.67
C VAL A 127 -4.60 -7.86 4.94
N GLU A 128 -5.33 -7.86 3.82
CA GLU A 128 -5.78 -6.65 3.14
C GLU A 128 -7.17 -6.27 3.64
N VAL A 129 -7.32 -5.07 4.20
CA VAL A 129 -8.54 -4.66 4.92
C VAL A 129 -9.38 -3.59 4.22
N ASN A 130 -8.93 -3.04 3.10
CA ASN A 130 -9.64 -2.00 2.34
C ASN A 130 -10.32 -2.52 1.07
N ASN A 131 -10.33 -3.84 0.85
CA ASN A 131 -10.92 -4.51 -0.29
C ASN A 131 -10.33 -4.05 -1.64
N VAL A 132 -9.00 -3.83 -1.65
CA VAL A 132 -8.22 -3.48 -2.84
C VAL A 132 -7.02 -4.40 -2.92
N ALA A 133 -6.91 -5.15 -4.03
CA ALA A 133 -5.77 -6.04 -4.22
C ALA A 133 -4.44 -5.29 -4.14
N THR A 134 -3.44 -5.89 -3.49
CA THR A 134 -2.11 -5.31 -3.38
C THR A 134 -1.32 -5.50 -4.67
N SER A 135 -0.32 -4.65 -4.88
CA SER A 135 0.64 -4.82 -5.97
C SER A 135 2.02 -4.36 -5.52
N GLY A 136 3.03 -5.23 -5.63
CA GLY A 136 4.42 -4.90 -5.31
C GLY A 136 4.97 -5.71 -4.14
N LEU A 137 6.15 -5.32 -3.68
CA LEU A 137 6.87 -6.05 -2.63
C LEU A 137 6.25 -5.80 -1.26
N ILE A 138 5.90 -6.87 -0.57
CA ILE A 138 5.49 -6.89 0.83
C ILE A 138 6.66 -7.45 1.65
N THR A 139 7.03 -6.77 2.73
CA THR A 139 8.06 -7.24 3.67
C THR A 139 7.46 -7.40 5.06
N VAL A 140 7.64 -8.58 5.65
CA VAL A 140 7.31 -8.89 7.03
C VAL A 140 8.61 -8.96 7.83
N LYS A 141 8.65 -8.27 8.98
CA LYS A 141 9.74 -8.41 9.95
C LYS A 141 9.15 -8.90 11.27
N LEU A 142 9.60 -10.07 11.70
CA LEU A 142 9.27 -10.64 13.00
C LEU A 142 10.49 -10.52 13.93
N THR A 143 10.33 -10.00 15.14
CA THR A 143 11.44 -9.84 16.09
C THR A 143 12.04 -11.19 16.51
N ARG A 144 13.37 -11.26 16.60
CA ARG A 144 14.07 -12.42 17.18
C ARG A 144 14.10 -12.31 18.70
N ASP A 145 13.94 -13.46 19.35
CA ASP A 145 14.22 -13.62 20.77
C ASP A 145 15.45 -14.54 20.93
N LYS A 146 16.39 -14.20 21.79
CA LYS A 146 17.63 -14.99 21.99
C LYS A 146 17.36 -16.40 22.54
N LYS A 147 16.20 -16.61 23.15
CA LYS A 147 15.76 -17.90 23.70
C LYS A 147 14.95 -18.71 22.67
N ALA A 148 14.50 -18.11 21.57
CA ALA A 148 13.72 -18.76 20.53
C ALA A 148 14.54 -18.89 19.24
N THR A 149 14.79 -20.12 18.81
CA THR A 149 15.41 -20.41 17.52
C THR A 149 14.34 -20.89 16.55
N LEU A 150 13.78 -19.96 15.76
CA LEU A 150 12.80 -20.26 14.72
C LEU A 150 13.47 -20.55 13.38
N SER A 151 12.88 -21.46 12.60
CA SER A 151 13.24 -21.76 11.23
C SER A 151 12.05 -21.63 10.29
N PHE A 152 12.34 -21.29 9.04
CA PHE A 152 11.37 -21.19 7.96
C PHE A 152 11.61 -22.31 6.95
N SER A 153 10.54 -22.93 6.47
CA SER A 153 10.59 -23.91 5.38
C SER A 153 9.55 -23.57 4.31
N PRO A 154 9.95 -23.39 3.04
CA PRO A 154 9.04 -23.00 1.96
C PRO A 154 8.11 -24.15 1.54
N THR A 155 8.39 -25.40 1.91
CA THR A 155 7.57 -26.56 1.55
C THR A 155 6.44 -26.85 2.54
N VAL A 156 6.44 -26.17 3.69
CA VAL A 156 5.40 -26.34 4.71
C VAL A 156 4.13 -25.65 4.26
N THR A 157 3.04 -26.41 4.21
CA THR A 157 1.70 -25.90 3.88
C THR A 157 0.78 -25.81 5.09
N ARG A 158 1.19 -26.36 6.24
CA ARG A 158 0.38 -26.36 7.47
C ARG A 158 1.24 -26.37 8.73
N ILE A 159 0.90 -25.52 9.71
CA ILE A 159 1.54 -25.45 11.03
C ILE A 159 0.44 -25.35 12.09
N ASN A 160 0.47 -26.20 13.12
CA ASN A 160 -0.51 -26.18 14.23
C ASN A 160 -1.97 -26.09 13.75
N ASN A 161 -2.33 -26.93 12.79
CA ASN A 161 -3.65 -27.01 12.15
C ASN A 161 -4.10 -25.75 11.37
N ARG A 162 -3.25 -24.74 11.20
CA ARG A 162 -3.47 -23.61 10.28
C ARG A 162 -2.72 -23.82 8.97
N ASP A 163 -3.40 -23.54 7.87
CA ASP A 163 -2.77 -23.53 6.56
C ASP A 163 -1.85 -22.31 6.45
N VAL A 164 -0.69 -22.51 5.83
CA VAL A 164 0.31 -21.46 5.57
C VAL A 164 0.72 -21.53 4.11
N THR A 165 1.06 -20.39 3.53
CA THR A 165 1.48 -20.27 2.13
C THR A 165 2.97 -19.99 2.04
N ASN A 166 3.79 -20.71 2.82
CA ASN A 166 5.24 -20.46 2.91
C ASN A 166 5.95 -20.50 1.54
N SER A 167 5.48 -21.29 0.58
CA SER A 167 6.04 -21.33 -0.76
C SER A 167 6.00 -19.99 -1.51
N LEU A 168 5.15 -19.05 -1.08
CA LEU A 168 5.01 -17.72 -1.65
C LEU A 168 5.95 -16.69 -0.99
N TRP A 169 6.68 -17.09 0.05
CA TRP A 169 7.55 -16.20 0.83
C TRP A 169 9.03 -16.56 0.63
N THR A 170 9.85 -15.52 0.48
CA THR A 170 11.31 -15.62 0.48
C THR A 170 11.84 -15.22 1.86
N PHE A 171 12.58 -16.11 2.51
CA PHE A 171 13.17 -15.86 3.82
C PHE A 171 14.60 -15.30 3.69
N ILE A 172 14.87 -14.21 4.41
CA ILE A 172 16.16 -13.51 4.43
C ILE A 172 16.73 -13.58 5.85
N ASP A 173 17.71 -14.46 6.05
CA ASP A 173 18.33 -14.76 7.35
C ASP A 173 19.62 -13.98 7.60
N THR A 174 19.63 -12.69 7.29
CA THR A 174 20.83 -11.84 7.45
C THR A 174 20.71 -10.82 8.57
N ASP A 175 19.50 -10.53 9.05
CA ASP A 175 19.25 -9.55 10.10
C ASP A 175 19.34 -10.22 11.49
N PRO A 176 20.23 -9.78 12.38
CA PRO A 176 20.40 -10.38 13.71
C PRO A 176 19.22 -10.09 14.66
N ASN A 177 18.36 -9.11 14.35
CA ASN A 177 17.25 -8.69 15.19
C ASN A 177 15.91 -9.16 14.65
N TYR A 178 15.81 -9.50 13.36
CA TYR A 178 14.55 -9.87 12.72
C TYR A 178 14.65 -11.15 11.89
N TYR A 179 13.57 -11.92 11.88
CA TYR A 179 13.24 -12.83 10.79
C TYR A 179 12.55 -12.00 9.70
N VAL A 180 13.18 -11.91 8.53
CA VAL A 180 12.68 -11.09 7.42
C VAL A 180 12.12 -12.00 6.35
N LEU A 181 10.86 -11.78 5.97
CA LEU A 181 10.19 -12.51 4.90
C LEU A 181 9.65 -11.52 3.87
N THR A 182 9.82 -11.82 2.60
CA THR A 182 9.35 -10.98 1.50
C THR A 182 8.49 -11.77 0.52
N THR A 183 7.53 -11.09 -0.11
CA THR A 183 6.76 -11.65 -1.22
C THR A 183 6.39 -10.56 -2.21
N SER A 184 6.34 -10.91 -3.50
CA SER A 184 5.75 -10.09 -4.56
C SER A 184 4.37 -10.60 -4.99
N GLU A 185 3.88 -11.66 -4.36
CA GLU A 185 2.56 -12.20 -4.65
C GLU A 185 1.49 -11.20 -4.19
N PRO A 186 0.53 -10.87 -5.06
CA PRO A 186 -0.55 -9.98 -4.71
C PRO A 186 -1.48 -10.66 -3.69
N ILE A 187 -1.89 -9.89 -2.69
CA ILE A 187 -2.99 -10.26 -1.80
C ILE A 187 -4.27 -9.77 -2.48
N ALA A 188 -5.21 -10.67 -2.74
CA ALA A 188 -6.49 -10.30 -3.32
C ALA A 188 -7.28 -9.36 -2.40
N ALA A 189 -8.23 -8.64 -2.97
CA ALA A 189 -9.09 -7.72 -2.22
C ALA A 189 -9.82 -8.46 -1.07
N GLY A 190 -9.64 -7.99 0.16
CA GLY A 190 -10.23 -8.58 1.36
C GLY A 190 -9.66 -9.93 1.78
N ASP A 191 -8.55 -10.37 1.17
CA ASP A 191 -7.92 -11.67 1.42
C ASP A 191 -6.64 -11.52 2.27
N LYS A 192 -5.92 -12.63 2.46
CA LYS A 192 -4.67 -12.68 3.21
C LYS A 192 -3.65 -13.64 2.62
N LEU A 193 -2.38 -13.40 2.96
CA LEU A 193 -1.33 -14.39 2.85
C LEU A 193 -0.83 -14.76 4.24
N THR A 194 -0.51 -16.04 4.45
CA THR A 194 -0.09 -16.54 5.75
C THR A 194 1.30 -17.12 5.65
N LEU A 195 2.19 -16.74 6.57
CA LEU A 195 3.49 -17.38 6.74
C LEU A 195 3.60 -17.98 8.13
N GLY A 196 4.45 -18.98 8.28
CA GLY A 196 4.74 -19.53 9.59
C GLY A 196 6.16 -20.05 9.74
N LEU A 197 6.68 -19.86 10.94
CA LEU A 197 7.97 -20.34 11.40
C LEU A 197 7.74 -21.30 12.57
N SER A 198 8.61 -22.30 12.67
CA SER A 198 8.59 -23.29 13.76
C SER A 198 9.99 -23.44 14.32
N GLY A 199 10.11 -23.76 15.60
CA GLY A 199 11.42 -23.82 16.22
C GLY A 199 11.40 -24.33 17.64
N THR A 200 12.51 -24.10 18.32
CA THR A 200 12.72 -24.48 19.71
C THR A 200 12.89 -23.24 20.58
N PHE A 201 12.35 -23.32 21.80
CA PHE A 201 12.51 -22.33 22.84
C PHE A 201 13.29 -22.91 24.01
N THR A 202 14.31 -22.19 24.48
CA THR A 202 15.22 -22.61 25.56
C THR A 202 15.23 -21.53 26.65
N PRO A 203 14.40 -21.65 27.72
CA PRO A 203 14.33 -20.64 28.77
C PRO A 203 15.60 -20.55 29.62
N GLY A 204 16.36 -21.64 29.74
CA GLY A 204 17.42 -21.78 30.74
C GLY A 204 16.84 -21.82 32.16
N ALA A 205 17.58 -21.33 33.15
CA ALA A 205 17.14 -21.21 34.55
C ALA A 205 16.34 -19.91 34.81
N THR A 206 15.42 -19.56 33.90
CA THR A 206 14.63 -18.34 34.03
C THR A 206 13.16 -18.60 33.75
N THR A 207 12.31 -17.81 34.41
CA THR A 207 10.87 -17.70 34.16
C THR A 207 10.59 -16.27 33.72
N GLY A 208 9.66 -16.07 32.79
CA GLY A 208 9.34 -14.75 32.27
C GLY A 208 8.43 -14.84 31.04
N SER A 209 8.56 -13.86 30.16
CA SER A 209 7.79 -13.81 28.92
C SER A 209 8.65 -13.42 27.73
N MET A 210 8.32 -13.97 26.56
CA MET A 210 8.79 -13.48 25.26
C MET A 210 7.65 -12.81 24.52
N THR A 211 8.00 -11.85 23.66
CA THR A 211 7.04 -11.17 22.78
C THR A 211 7.42 -11.43 21.33
N ALA A 212 6.50 -11.98 20.55
CA ALA A 212 6.62 -12.12 19.10
C ALA A 212 5.98 -10.88 18.45
N SER A 213 6.78 -9.87 18.14
CA SER A 213 6.31 -8.63 17.49
C SER A 213 6.55 -8.69 15.99
N VAL A 214 5.55 -8.29 15.22
CA VAL A 214 5.61 -8.25 13.76
C VAL A 214 5.32 -6.85 13.25
N VAL A 215 6.03 -6.48 12.19
CA VAL A 215 5.71 -5.31 11.37
C VAL A 215 5.62 -5.71 9.89
N VAL A 216 4.59 -5.22 9.22
CA VAL A 216 4.41 -5.33 7.76
C VAL A 216 4.81 -4.02 7.10
N LEU A 217 5.52 -4.09 5.99
CA LEU A 217 5.94 -2.93 5.20
C LEU A 217 5.45 -3.11 3.76
N GLY A 218 4.51 -2.25 3.35
CA GLY A 218 4.01 -2.13 1.98
C GLY A 218 4.49 -0.86 1.28
N THR A 219 5.74 -0.42 1.48
CA THR A 219 6.21 0.91 1.01
C THR A 219 6.06 1.15 -0.49
N ALA A 220 5.95 0.11 -1.31
CA ALA A 220 5.75 0.21 -2.76
C ALA A 220 4.30 -0.07 -3.22
N ILE A 221 3.38 -0.45 -2.34
CA ILE A 221 2.03 -0.92 -2.72
C ILE A 221 0.96 0.18 -2.68
N GLY A 222 1.32 1.40 -2.26
CA GLY A 222 0.39 2.52 -2.12
C GLY A 222 -0.45 2.48 -0.84
N GLU A 223 0.00 1.72 0.16
CA GLU A 223 -0.70 1.51 1.43
C GLU A 223 -1.23 2.81 2.08
N VAL A 224 -2.51 2.82 2.50
CA VAL A 224 -3.15 4.04 3.03
C VAL A 224 -2.80 4.35 4.49
N ARG A 225 -2.48 3.34 5.30
CA ARG A 225 -2.34 3.50 6.74
C ARG A 225 -1.24 2.60 7.31
N ALA A 226 -0.06 3.17 7.50
CA ALA A 226 1.06 2.43 8.11
C ALA A 226 0.95 2.21 9.63
N THR A 227 -0.02 2.84 10.30
CA THR A 227 -0.13 2.79 11.77
C THR A 227 -0.76 1.51 12.30
N ASN A 228 -1.44 0.72 11.46
CA ASN A 228 -2.00 -0.61 11.77
C ASN A 228 -1.13 -1.75 11.23
N ASN A 229 0.10 -1.45 10.81
CA ASN A 229 1.02 -2.46 10.28
C ASN A 229 1.81 -3.21 11.36
N VAL A 230 1.39 -3.15 12.61
CA VAL A 230 2.10 -3.73 13.74
C VAL A 230 1.16 -4.58 14.57
N ASP A 231 1.65 -5.74 14.99
CA ASP A 231 0.96 -6.60 15.94
C ASP A 231 1.99 -7.33 16.83
N ALA A 232 1.57 -7.80 18.00
CA ALA A 232 2.44 -8.51 18.92
C ALA A 232 1.67 -9.53 19.76
N ASP A 233 2.25 -10.72 19.91
CA ASP A 233 1.72 -11.77 20.79
C ASP A 233 2.71 -12.09 21.91
N LYS A 234 2.20 -12.45 23.09
CA LYS A 234 3.00 -12.69 24.29
C LYS A 234 2.92 -14.16 24.69
N VAL A 235 4.08 -14.76 24.93
CA VAL A 235 4.20 -16.15 25.42
C VAL A 235 4.86 -16.13 26.78
N GLU A 236 4.20 -16.73 27.77
CA GLU A 236 4.76 -16.95 29.10
C GLU A 236 5.62 -18.22 29.09
N TYR A 237 6.73 -18.21 29.82
CA TYR A 237 7.59 -19.38 29.95
C TYR A 237 8.06 -19.59 31.39
N PHE A 238 8.19 -20.85 31.76
CA PHE A 238 8.65 -21.27 33.07
C PHE A 238 9.89 -22.14 32.94
N GLN A 239 10.87 -21.91 33.83
CA GLN A 239 11.93 -22.89 34.03
C GLN A 239 11.29 -24.22 34.49
N GLN A 240 11.86 -25.33 34.03
CA GLN A 240 11.46 -26.65 34.47
C GLN A 240 12.17 -27.02 35.78
#